data_AF-I3Z578-F1
#
_entry.id   AF-I3Z578-F1
#
_cell.length_a   1.000
_cell.length_b   1.000
_cell.length_c   1.000
_cell.angle_alpha   90.00
_cell.angle_beta   90.00
_cell.angle_gamma   90.00
#
_symmetry.space_group_name_H-M   'P 1'
#
loop_
_entity.id
_entity.type
_entity.pdbx_description
1 polymer ?
#
loop_
_entity_poly.entity_id
_entity_poly.type
_entity_poly.pdbx_seq_one_letter_code
_entity_poly.pdbx_strand_id
1 'polypeptide(L)'
;MKRILVLFCLISFSCGGKIGNGNSRVFKEIHEYVLNLDRYTSPVEEYIQYVPNWKGKEVFAIHVRGMFEIKLYDFTTNELLETLKYSHEGPKAYPNTYDFHIHDENNIFMNRRYHYRAHLVNQHFDLIKTFEFLDPGTKVDPVSGIPLSGKTFLPMFNHNKIFKKFPDKFILTASPDISSYDPKKFYADCLLINVELETGEISRVKGYPEKMHGKAWGVLHSYIYTDYSERKEQYFLSYAADEELYVENDKFERIASFSAKPEKFKEIKAIPVNAVFNDPVYMTHYNEQFVFGSVLYDEHRDLIYRIALEPNPNYGDTYTKDPLHEPRNMIVMAFDSNYEKIAEMRLEQSEDGVYLDRCFVNEKGLNITYVDLNNEDKLYFKTFLVE
;
A
#
# COMPACT_ATOMS: atom_id res chain seq x y z
N MET A 1 78.21 11.58 11.33
CA MET A 1 77.92 10.14 11.35
C MET A 1 76.82 9.87 12.38
N LYS A 2 75.72 9.24 11.92
CA LYS A 2 74.61 8.63 12.67
C LYS A 2 73.95 9.45 13.79
N ARG A 3 72.88 10.18 13.43
CA ARG A 3 71.81 10.56 14.36
C ARG A 3 70.90 9.34 14.56
N ILE A 4 70.79 8.87 15.81
CA ILE A 4 69.87 7.82 16.23
C ILE A 4 68.54 8.50 16.55
N LEU A 5 67.50 8.10 15.80
CA LEU A 5 66.11 8.48 15.97
C LEU A 5 65.52 7.55 17.04
N VAL A 6 65.22 8.06 18.24
CA VAL A 6 64.44 7.33 19.25
C VAL A 6 62.99 7.74 19.09
N LEU A 7 62.21 6.80 18.55
CA LEU A 7 60.76 6.89 18.35
C LEU A 7 60.08 6.51 19.68
N PHE A 8 59.45 7.48 20.35
CA PHE A 8 58.61 7.21 21.51
C PHE A 8 57.16 7.00 21.04
N CYS A 9 56.72 5.75 21.02
CA CYS A 9 55.32 5.38 20.80
C CYS A 9 54.46 5.81 22.00
N LEU A 10 53.63 6.83 21.81
CA LEU A 10 52.47 7.10 22.65
C LEU A 10 51.27 6.38 22.03
N ILE A 11 50.95 5.20 22.56
CA ILE A 11 49.73 4.47 22.26
C ILE A 11 48.62 5.10 23.09
N SER A 12 47.89 6.04 22.49
CA SER A 12 46.63 6.54 23.03
C SER A 12 45.54 5.54 22.68
N PHE A 13 45.22 4.64 23.61
CA PHE A 13 43.94 3.91 23.62
C PHE A 13 42.82 4.92 23.87
N SER A 14 42.32 5.55 22.82
CA SER A 14 41.03 6.23 22.85
C SER A 14 39.96 5.16 22.73
N CYS A 15 39.42 4.73 23.88
CA CYS A 15 38.09 4.14 23.96
C CYS A 15 37.07 5.18 23.51
N GLY A 16 36.94 5.34 22.18
CA GLY A 16 35.79 5.97 21.56
C GLY A 16 34.61 5.02 21.63
N GLY A 17 34.13 4.76 22.85
CA GLY A 17 32.78 4.28 23.03
C GLY A 17 31.88 5.36 22.45
N LYS A 18 31.31 5.11 21.27
CA LYS A 18 30.13 5.82 20.82
C LYS A 18 29.07 5.52 21.88
N ILE A 19 28.94 6.43 22.84
CA ILE A 19 27.74 6.57 23.63
C ILE A 19 26.66 6.90 22.60
N GLY A 20 25.88 5.88 22.23
CA GLY A 20 24.68 6.04 21.45
C GLY A 20 23.66 6.79 22.28
N ASN A 21 23.83 8.11 22.40
CA ASN A 21 22.76 9.03 22.73
C ASN A 21 21.94 9.23 21.44
N GLY A 22 21.24 8.18 21.02
CA GLY A 22 20.13 8.33 20.11
C GLY A 22 18.89 8.46 20.96
N ASN A 23 18.23 9.62 20.94
CA ASN A 23 16.87 9.76 21.46
C ASN A 23 15.97 8.81 20.65
N SER A 24 15.91 7.54 21.04
CA SER A 24 14.98 6.58 20.46
C SER A 24 13.59 7.06 20.80
N ARG A 25 12.89 7.60 19.80
CA ARG A 25 11.49 8.00 19.96
C ARG A 25 10.64 6.74 20.04
N VAL A 26 9.47 6.87 20.63
CA VAL A 26 8.52 5.76 20.77
C VAL A 26 7.18 6.13 20.18
N PHE A 27 6.48 5.14 19.64
CA PHE A 27 5.08 5.31 19.31
C PHE A 27 4.24 5.31 20.60
N LYS A 28 3.30 6.25 20.70
CA LYS A 28 2.26 6.27 21.73
C LYS A 28 0.90 6.29 21.07
N GLU A 29 0.02 5.41 21.53
CA GLU A 29 -1.42 5.49 21.22
C GLU A 29 -1.99 6.70 21.97
N ILE A 30 -2.52 7.67 21.24
CA ILE A 30 -2.98 8.96 21.79
C ILE A 30 -4.46 9.24 21.55
N HIS A 31 -5.07 8.52 20.62
CA HIS A 31 -6.45 8.72 20.24
C HIS A 31 -7.02 7.46 19.59
N GLU A 32 -8.34 7.39 19.53
CA GLU A 32 -9.09 6.33 18.86
C GLU A 32 -10.30 6.95 18.15
N TYR A 33 -10.48 6.59 16.89
CA TYR A 33 -11.72 6.80 16.17
C TYR A 33 -12.54 5.51 16.20
N VAL A 34 -13.86 5.65 16.30
CA VAL A 34 -14.82 4.53 16.24
C VAL A 34 -15.84 4.88 15.17
N LEU A 35 -16.06 4.01 14.20
CA LEU A 35 -17.16 4.13 13.24
C LEU A 35 -18.21 3.07 13.56
N ASN A 36 -19.45 3.50 13.78
CA ASN A 36 -20.58 2.60 13.91
C ASN A 36 -21.02 2.18 12.50
N LEU A 37 -20.68 0.95 12.13
CA LEU A 37 -20.99 0.39 10.83
C LEU A 37 -22.47 0.03 10.75
N ASP A 38 -23.06 0.16 9.57
CA ASP A 38 -24.38 -0.40 9.33
C ASP A 38 -24.32 -1.91 9.07
N ARG A 39 -25.48 -2.57 9.13
CA ARG A 39 -25.64 -4.02 8.94
C ARG A 39 -25.16 -4.59 7.59
N TYR A 40 -24.71 -3.74 6.66
CA TYR A 40 -24.27 -4.13 5.33
C TYR A 40 -22.79 -3.83 5.10
N THR A 41 -22.10 -3.25 6.07
CA THR A 41 -20.70 -2.85 5.93
C THR A 41 -19.85 -3.72 6.83
N SER A 42 -18.91 -4.45 6.24
CA SER A 42 -17.96 -5.24 7.01
C SER A 42 -16.80 -4.37 7.52
N PRO A 43 -16.25 -4.61 8.72
CA PRO A 43 -15.02 -3.94 9.16
C PRO A 43 -13.80 -4.35 8.34
N VAL A 44 -13.91 -5.41 7.52
CA VAL A 44 -12.84 -5.95 6.69
C VAL A 44 -12.96 -5.65 5.19
N GLU A 45 -13.72 -4.61 4.80
CA GLU A 45 -13.82 -4.20 3.39
C GLU A 45 -12.45 -3.80 2.81
N GLU A 46 -12.12 -4.26 1.58
CA GLU A 46 -10.80 -4.03 0.95
C GLU A 46 -10.69 -2.68 0.23
N TYR A 47 -11.83 -2.11 -0.18
CA TYR A 47 -11.89 -0.93 -1.03
C TYR A 47 -12.33 0.23 -0.15
N ILE A 48 -11.35 0.95 0.38
CA ILE A 48 -11.53 2.01 1.36
C ILE A 48 -10.66 3.20 1.02
N GLN A 49 -11.05 4.39 1.48
CA GLN A 49 -10.31 5.62 1.28
C GLN A 49 -10.54 6.57 2.45
N TYR A 50 -9.46 7.11 3.01
CA TYR A 50 -9.53 8.29 3.86
C TYR A 50 -9.74 9.53 2.99
N VAL A 51 -10.79 10.31 3.29
CA VAL A 51 -11.14 11.53 2.56
C VAL A 51 -11.08 12.70 3.54
N PRO A 52 -10.02 13.52 3.51
CA PRO A 52 -9.80 14.57 4.51
C PRO A 52 -10.87 15.68 4.46
N ASN A 53 -11.54 15.84 3.31
CA ASN A 53 -12.59 16.82 3.14
C ASN A 53 -13.66 16.34 2.15
N TRP A 54 -14.79 15.89 2.70
CA TRP A 54 -16.04 15.66 1.99
C TRP A 54 -17.08 16.65 2.50
N LYS A 55 -17.43 17.67 1.69
CA LYS A 55 -18.40 18.72 2.05
C LYS A 55 -18.09 19.38 3.41
N GLY A 56 -16.81 19.59 3.71
CA GLY A 56 -16.32 20.19 4.96
C GLY A 56 -16.14 19.21 6.13
N LYS A 57 -16.26 17.89 5.89
CA LYS A 57 -16.12 16.85 6.92
C LYS A 57 -14.99 15.88 6.60
N GLU A 58 -14.28 15.45 7.63
CA GLU A 58 -13.32 14.35 7.54
C GLU A 58 -14.09 13.03 7.55
N VAL A 59 -13.95 12.21 6.50
CA VAL A 59 -14.74 10.97 6.36
C VAL A 59 -13.88 9.78 5.96
N PHE A 60 -14.39 8.59 6.26
CA PHE A 60 -13.86 7.33 5.77
C PHE A 60 -14.84 6.72 4.78
N ALA A 61 -14.39 6.54 3.54
CA ALA A 61 -15.17 5.97 2.46
C ALA A 61 -14.95 4.45 2.38
N ILE A 62 -16.02 3.68 2.30
CA ILE A 62 -16.01 2.21 2.19
C ILE A 62 -16.88 1.79 1.02
N HIS A 63 -16.34 1.01 0.09
CA HIS A 63 -17.08 0.49 -1.05
C HIS A 63 -17.64 -0.90 -0.76
N VAL A 64 -18.95 -0.94 -0.50
CA VAL A 64 -19.72 -2.16 -0.27
C VAL A 64 -20.14 -2.73 -1.62
N ARG A 65 -19.23 -3.50 -2.22
CA ARG A 65 -19.36 -4.01 -3.60
C ARG A 65 -20.64 -4.81 -3.85
N GLY A 66 -21.04 -5.64 -2.89
CA GLY A 66 -22.25 -6.46 -3.00
C GLY A 66 -23.55 -5.65 -3.05
N MET A 67 -23.51 -4.39 -2.60
CA MET A 67 -24.65 -3.48 -2.59
C MET A 67 -24.58 -2.41 -3.69
N PHE A 68 -23.45 -2.29 -4.38
CA PHE A 68 -23.18 -1.23 -5.36
C PHE A 68 -23.23 0.17 -4.75
N GLU A 69 -22.60 0.32 -3.58
CA GLU A 69 -22.64 1.55 -2.78
C GLU A 69 -21.23 1.94 -2.30
N ILE A 70 -20.93 3.23 -2.33
CA ILE A 70 -19.81 3.82 -1.57
C ILE A 70 -20.43 4.54 -0.37
N LYS A 71 -20.04 4.12 0.84
CA LYS A 71 -20.55 4.66 2.11
C LYS A 71 -19.52 5.55 2.75
N LEU A 72 -19.96 6.70 3.23
CA LEU A 72 -19.11 7.74 3.82
C LEU A 72 -19.46 7.85 5.30
N TYR A 73 -18.52 7.50 6.17
CA TYR A 73 -18.67 7.58 7.61
C TYR A 73 -17.94 8.81 8.15
N ASP A 74 -18.61 9.64 8.96
CA ASP A 74 -18.07 10.88 9.51
C ASP A 74 -17.31 10.60 10.82
N PHE A 75 -16.04 11.01 10.89
CA PHE A 75 -15.21 10.85 12.09
C PHE A 75 -15.61 11.74 13.27
N THR A 76 -16.45 12.74 13.05
CA THR A 76 -16.95 13.63 14.11
C THR A 76 -18.17 13.02 14.80
N THR A 77 -19.10 12.46 14.01
CA THR A 77 -20.33 11.87 14.54
C THR A 77 -20.22 10.37 14.77
N ASN A 78 -19.20 9.72 14.21
CA ASN A 78 -18.98 8.27 14.22
C ASN A 78 -20.04 7.45 13.47
N GLU A 79 -20.82 8.11 12.62
CA GLU A 79 -22.01 7.54 11.97
C GLU A 79 -21.92 7.64 10.45
N LEU A 80 -22.73 6.86 9.75
CA LEU A 80 -22.92 6.96 8.31
C LEU A 80 -23.47 8.35 7.94
N LEU A 81 -22.68 9.11 7.19
CA LEU A 81 -23.03 10.45 6.70
C LEU A 81 -23.85 10.39 5.41
N GLU A 82 -23.38 9.58 4.44
CA GLU A 82 -23.93 9.57 3.09
C GLU A 82 -23.68 8.21 2.41
N THR A 83 -24.62 7.79 1.56
CA THR A 83 -24.48 6.59 0.72
C THR A 83 -24.57 7.00 -0.75
N LEU A 84 -23.48 6.80 -1.49
CA LEU A 84 -23.41 7.02 -2.93
C LEU A 84 -23.75 5.72 -3.65
N LYS A 85 -24.97 5.62 -4.17
CA LYS A 85 -25.47 4.43 -4.86
C LYS A 85 -25.26 4.54 -6.36
N TYR A 86 -24.79 3.47 -6.99
CA TYR A 86 -24.67 3.40 -8.45
C TYR A 86 -25.43 2.21 -9.03
N SER A 87 -25.92 2.37 -10.26
CA SER A 87 -26.71 1.34 -10.91
C SER A 87 -25.83 0.14 -11.32
N HIS A 88 -26.33 -1.08 -11.14
CA HIS A 88 -25.70 -2.31 -11.63
C HIS A 88 -26.43 -2.90 -12.85
N GLU A 89 -27.62 -2.37 -13.18
CA GLU A 89 -28.43 -2.74 -14.34
C GLU A 89 -28.81 -1.51 -15.18
N GLY A 90 -29.06 -1.74 -16.46
CA GLY A 90 -29.47 -0.71 -17.41
C GLY A 90 -28.30 0.04 -18.09
N PRO A 91 -28.63 1.05 -18.93
CA PRO A 91 -27.65 1.71 -19.80
C PRO A 91 -26.64 2.60 -19.05
N LYS A 92 -26.93 2.98 -17.80
CA LYS A 92 -26.03 3.76 -16.91
C LYS A 92 -25.36 2.88 -15.86
N ALA A 93 -25.34 1.57 -16.05
CA ALA A 93 -24.79 0.66 -15.07
C ALA A 93 -23.26 0.66 -15.05
N TYR A 94 -22.70 0.52 -13.84
CA TYR A 94 -21.28 0.29 -13.60
C TYR A 94 -21.05 -1.10 -12.97
N PRO A 95 -21.44 -2.19 -13.65
CA PRO A 95 -21.29 -3.53 -13.10
C PRO A 95 -19.81 -3.90 -13.01
N ASN A 96 -19.48 -4.75 -12.04
CA ASN A 96 -18.12 -5.22 -11.81
C ASN A 96 -17.13 -4.07 -11.53
N THR A 97 -17.58 -3.02 -10.84
CA THR A 97 -16.67 -2.05 -10.23
C THR A 97 -15.94 -2.73 -9.06
N TYR A 98 -14.62 -2.60 -9.03
CA TYR A 98 -13.76 -3.14 -7.98
C TYR A 98 -13.34 -2.03 -7.03
N ASP A 99 -12.56 -1.09 -7.54
CA ASP A 99 -12.02 0.03 -6.77
C ASP A 99 -12.77 1.31 -7.07
N PHE A 100 -12.63 2.28 -6.18
CA PHE A 100 -13.03 3.65 -6.40
C PHE A 100 -11.94 4.60 -5.92
N HIS A 101 -11.98 5.84 -6.40
CA HIS A 101 -11.24 6.94 -5.80
C HIS A 101 -12.10 8.21 -5.87
N ILE A 102 -12.47 8.73 -4.71
CA ILE A 102 -13.09 10.04 -4.56
C ILE A 102 -11.96 11.07 -4.72
N HIS A 103 -12.01 11.83 -5.81
CA HIS A 103 -11.08 12.92 -6.02
C HIS A 103 -11.55 14.18 -5.29
N ASP A 104 -12.83 14.50 -5.48
CA ASP A 104 -13.52 15.61 -4.82
C ASP A 104 -15.02 15.28 -4.74
N GLU A 105 -15.83 16.20 -4.20
CA GLU A 105 -17.28 16.04 -4.04
C GLU A 105 -18.04 15.85 -5.36
N ASN A 106 -17.45 16.23 -6.49
CA ASN A 106 -18.06 16.19 -7.81
C ASN A 106 -17.47 15.10 -8.71
N ASN A 107 -16.33 14.50 -8.38
CA ASN A 107 -15.58 13.63 -9.28
C ASN A 107 -15.14 12.34 -8.59
N ILE A 108 -15.62 11.22 -9.10
CA ILE A 108 -15.31 9.87 -8.59
C ILE A 108 -14.76 9.03 -9.74
N PHE A 109 -13.63 8.37 -9.51
CA PHE A 109 -13.12 7.35 -10.41
C PHE A 109 -13.66 5.98 -9.99
N MET A 110 -14.22 5.25 -10.96
CA MET A 110 -14.78 3.91 -10.79
C MET A 110 -13.95 2.92 -11.60
N ASN A 111 -13.26 2.00 -10.93
CA ASN A 111 -12.38 1.04 -11.59
C ASN A 111 -13.13 -0.22 -11.99
N ARG A 112 -13.12 -0.53 -13.29
CA ARG A 112 -13.53 -1.84 -13.80
C ARG A 112 -12.27 -2.63 -14.15
N ARG A 113 -11.50 -2.96 -13.11
CA ARG A 113 -10.16 -3.55 -13.16
C ARG A 113 -9.99 -4.63 -14.26
N TYR A 114 -10.78 -5.71 -14.19
CA TYR A 114 -10.69 -6.83 -15.15
C TYR A 114 -11.33 -6.57 -16.51
N HIS A 115 -11.86 -5.37 -16.73
CA HIS A 115 -12.26 -4.88 -18.05
C HIS A 115 -11.28 -3.82 -18.56
N TYR A 116 -10.14 -3.63 -17.89
CA TYR A 116 -9.07 -2.72 -18.29
C TYR A 116 -9.58 -1.31 -18.59
N ARG A 117 -10.48 -0.80 -17.74
CA ARG A 117 -11.01 0.56 -17.87
C ARG A 117 -11.33 1.20 -16.53
N ALA A 118 -11.20 2.51 -16.49
CA ALA A 118 -11.66 3.34 -15.41
C ALA A 118 -12.65 4.38 -15.95
N HIS A 119 -13.71 4.67 -15.19
CA HIS A 119 -14.67 5.70 -15.53
C HIS A 119 -14.53 6.85 -14.54
N LEU A 120 -14.40 8.07 -15.06
CA LEU A 120 -14.61 9.28 -14.28
C LEU A 120 -16.10 9.62 -14.36
N VAL A 121 -16.75 9.74 -13.22
CA VAL A 121 -18.18 10.03 -13.09
C VAL A 121 -18.40 11.22 -12.17
N ASN A 122 -19.54 11.90 -12.34
CA ASN A 122 -19.94 12.96 -11.43
C ASN A 122 -20.59 12.41 -10.14
N GLN A 123 -20.99 13.28 -9.21
CA GLN A 123 -21.71 12.91 -7.97
C GLN A 123 -23.06 12.19 -8.20
N HIS A 124 -23.64 12.27 -9.39
CA HIS A 124 -24.86 11.54 -9.79
C HIS A 124 -24.55 10.27 -10.57
N PHE A 125 -23.29 9.86 -10.64
CA PHE A 125 -22.79 8.76 -11.45
C PHE A 125 -23.05 8.91 -12.97
N ASP A 126 -23.20 10.13 -13.48
CA ASP A 126 -23.16 10.35 -14.93
C ASP A 126 -21.72 10.27 -15.42
N LEU A 127 -21.51 9.53 -16.52
CA LEU A 127 -20.21 9.33 -17.12
C LEU A 127 -19.65 10.64 -17.67
N ILE A 128 -18.48 11.05 -17.18
CA ILE A 128 -17.71 12.18 -17.71
C ILE A 128 -16.72 11.68 -18.76
N LYS A 129 -15.93 10.65 -18.41
CA LYS A 129 -14.88 10.11 -19.29
C LYS A 129 -14.58 8.64 -19.00
N THR A 130 -14.16 7.90 -20.03
CA THR A 130 -13.60 6.55 -19.90
C THR A 130 -12.11 6.58 -20.25
N PHE A 131 -11.30 5.91 -19.44
CA PHE A 131 -9.89 5.62 -19.69
C PHE A 131 -9.77 4.13 -20.00
N GLU A 132 -9.26 3.80 -21.19
CA GLU A 132 -9.06 2.43 -21.66
C GLU A 132 -7.58 2.06 -21.51
N PHE A 133 -7.29 0.94 -20.85
CA PHE A 133 -5.93 0.47 -20.53
C PHE A 133 -5.44 -0.63 -21.48
N LEU A 134 -6.25 -1.01 -22.48
CA LEU A 134 -5.83 -1.89 -23.57
C LEU A 134 -5.63 -1.09 -24.85
N ASP A 135 -4.58 -1.44 -25.58
CA ASP A 135 -4.39 -0.92 -26.93
C ASP A 135 -5.55 -1.37 -27.84
N PRO A 136 -6.01 -0.49 -28.76
CA PRO A 136 -7.03 -0.86 -29.74
C PRO A 136 -6.68 -2.13 -30.50
N GLY A 137 -7.61 -3.08 -30.54
CA GLY A 137 -7.42 -4.37 -31.23
C GLY A 137 -6.69 -5.44 -30.41
N THR A 138 -6.34 -5.18 -29.15
CA THR A 138 -5.81 -6.20 -28.25
C THR A 138 -6.75 -7.40 -28.17
N LYS A 139 -6.22 -8.59 -28.50
CA LYS A 139 -6.99 -9.83 -28.42
C LYS A 139 -7.05 -10.32 -26.99
N VAL A 140 -8.25 -10.61 -26.52
CA VAL A 140 -8.50 -11.16 -25.18
C VAL A 140 -8.86 -12.63 -25.32
N ASP A 141 -8.30 -13.47 -24.46
CA ASP A 141 -8.67 -14.86 -24.37
C ASP A 141 -10.14 -14.99 -23.94
N PRO A 142 -11.01 -15.65 -24.72
CA PRO A 142 -12.45 -15.65 -24.47
C PRO A 142 -12.85 -16.44 -23.22
N VAL A 143 -11.96 -17.27 -22.66
CA VAL A 143 -12.23 -18.09 -21.48
C VAL A 143 -11.81 -17.37 -20.21
N SER A 144 -10.57 -16.89 -20.17
CA SER A 144 -9.96 -16.26 -19.00
C SER A 144 -10.22 -14.75 -18.91
N GLY A 145 -10.57 -14.09 -20.03
CA GLY A 145 -10.70 -12.63 -20.08
C GLY A 145 -9.37 -11.88 -19.99
N ILE A 146 -8.24 -12.59 -20.05
CA ILE A 146 -6.89 -12.01 -19.99
C ILE A 146 -6.40 -11.70 -21.41
N PRO A 147 -5.79 -10.53 -21.66
CA PRO A 147 -5.16 -10.21 -22.93
C PRO A 147 -4.09 -11.24 -23.31
N LEU A 148 -4.09 -11.64 -24.59
CA LEU A 148 -3.07 -12.55 -25.13
C LEU A 148 -1.71 -11.87 -25.32
N SER A 149 -1.66 -10.54 -25.27
CA SER A 149 -0.42 -9.78 -25.28
C SER A 149 0.24 -9.80 -23.91
N GLY A 150 1.44 -10.37 -23.78
CA GLY A 150 2.21 -10.38 -22.52
C GLY A 150 2.77 -9.02 -22.08
N LYS A 151 2.19 -7.91 -22.53
CA LYS A 151 2.59 -6.55 -22.15
C LYS A 151 1.48 -5.78 -21.42
N THR A 152 0.30 -6.33 -21.21
CA THR A 152 -0.81 -5.60 -20.57
C THR A 152 -0.69 -5.58 -19.05
N PHE A 153 -1.53 -4.76 -18.42
CA PHE A 153 -1.59 -4.62 -16.99
C PHE A 153 -2.99 -4.24 -16.52
N LEU A 154 -3.31 -4.61 -15.28
CA LEU A 154 -4.54 -4.21 -14.60
C LEU A 154 -4.31 -2.92 -13.81
N PRO A 155 -5.16 -1.88 -13.94
CA PRO A 155 -5.11 -0.71 -13.07
C PRO A 155 -5.57 -1.07 -11.65
N MET A 156 -4.79 -0.69 -10.63
CA MET A 156 -5.03 -1.00 -9.22
C MET A 156 -4.92 0.25 -8.35
N PHE A 157 -5.97 0.59 -7.60
CA PHE A 157 -5.95 1.77 -6.73
C PHE A 157 -6.87 1.64 -5.51
N ASN A 158 -6.69 0.58 -4.74
CA ASN A 158 -7.29 0.47 -3.40
C ASN A 158 -6.38 1.10 -2.33
N HIS A 159 -6.77 1.03 -1.05
CA HIS A 159 -6.15 1.71 0.09
C HIS A 159 -4.63 1.60 0.23
N ASN A 160 -4.02 0.57 -0.34
CA ASN A 160 -2.58 0.29 -0.27
C ASN A 160 -1.86 0.50 -1.62
N LYS A 161 -2.53 1.18 -2.56
CA LYS A 161 -2.11 1.39 -3.95
C LYS A 161 -2.38 2.85 -4.28
N ILE A 162 -1.45 3.50 -4.97
CA ILE A 162 -1.58 4.92 -5.21
C ILE A 162 -2.67 5.20 -6.25
N PHE A 163 -3.43 6.26 -6.01
CA PHE A 163 -4.12 7.03 -7.03
C PHE A 163 -3.89 8.50 -6.71
N LYS A 164 -3.09 9.17 -7.54
CA LYS A 164 -2.79 10.58 -7.37
C LYS A 164 -3.19 11.34 -8.61
N LYS A 165 -4.19 12.20 -8.50
CA LYS A 165 -4.59 13.13 -9.56
C LYS A 165 -3.82 14.44 -9.46
N PHE A 166 -3.33 14.89 -10.60
CA PHE A 166 -2.76 16.20 -10.88
C PHE A 166 -3.73 16.98 -11.80
N PRO A 167 -3.46 18.25 -12.12
CA PRO A 167 -4.35 19.04 -12.99
C PRO A 167 -4.56 18.42 -14.39
N ASP A 168 -3.52 17.86 -14.97
CA ASP A 168 -3.45 17.38 -16.36
C ASP A 168 -3.38 15.85 -16.49
N LYS A 169 -3.04 15.14 -15.40
CA LYS A 169 -2.82 13.69 -15.41
C LYS A 169 -3.17 13.01 -14.09
N PHE A 170 -3.11 11.69 -14.04
CA PHE A 170 -3.08 10.94 -12.79
C PHE A 170 -2.10 9.78 -12.84
N ILE A 171 -1.51 9.48 -11.68
CA ILE A 171 -0.65 8.33 -11.46
C ILE A 171 -1.44 7.26 -10.69
N LEU A 172 -1.31 6.00 -11.10
CA LEU A 172 -1.86 4.88 -10.35
C LEU A 172 -0.96 3.65 -10.35
N THR A 173 -1.16 2.76 -9.37
CA THR A 173 -0.50 1.45 -9.34
C THR A 173 -1.10 0.51 -10.37
N ALA A 174 -0.28 -0.33 -10.99
CA ALA A 174 -0.74 -1.36 -11.91
C ALA A 174 -0.12 -2.72 -11.61
N SER A 175 -0.77 -3.78 -12.06
CA SER A 175 -0.27 -5.15 -11.98
C SER A 175 -0.08 -5.72 -13.38
N PRO A 176 1.13 -6.13 -13.77
CA PRO A 176 1.36 -6.80 -15.04
C PRO A 176 0.51 -8.08 -15.16
N ASP A 177 -0.02 -8.35 -16.35
CA ASP A 177 -0.72 -9.60 -16.70
C ASP A 177 0.26 -10.75 -16.94
N ILE A 178 1.20 -10.91 -16.01
CA ILE A 178 2.20 -11.97 -15.99
C ILE A 178 2.10 -12.64 -14.63
N SER A 179 2.11 -13.98 -14.64
CA SER A 179 2.09 -14.79 -13.43
C SER A 179 3.23 -14.39 -12.49
N SER A 180 2.95 -14.19 -11.20
CA SER A 180 4.00 -13.91 -10.20
C SER A 180 4.90 -15.10 -9.91
N TYR A 181 4.58 -16.27 -10.47
CA TYR A 181 5.42 -17.46 -10.48
C TYR A 181 6.41 -17.49 -11.66
N ASP A 182 6.27 -16.58 -12.63
CA ASP A 182 7.20 -16.44 -13.76
C ASP A 182 8.26 -15.36 -13.46
N PRO A 183 9.56 -15.70 -13.46
CA PRO A 183 10.64 -14.73 -13.33
C PRO A 183 10.57 -13.53 -14.29
N LYS A 184 9.94 -13.68 -15.46
CA LYS A 184 9.76 -12.59 -16.44
C LYS A 184 8.87 -11.46 -15.92
N LYS A 185 7.93 -11.72 -15.00
CA LYS A 185 7.10 -10.67 -14.40
C LYS A 185 7.95 -9.58 -13.78
N PHE A 186 9.07 -9.96 -13.17
CA PHE A 186 9.91 -9.05 -12.41
C PHE A 186 10.84 -8.21 -13.30
N TYR A 187 10.70 -8.30 -14.63
CA TYR A 187 11.24 -7.32 -15.58
C TYR A 187 10.17 -6.34 -16.08
N ALA A 188 8.92 -6.44 -15.63
CA ALA A 188 7.86 -5.54 -16.05
C ALA A 188 8.11 -4.11 -15.58
N ASP A 189 7.70 -3.15 -16.41
CA ASP A 189 7.91 -1.71 -16.28
C ASP A 189 6.61 -0.94 -15.94
N CYS A 190 5.53 -1.66 -15.61
CA CYS A 190 4.17 -1.13 -15.44
C CYS A 190 3.60 -1.33 -14.02
N LEU A 191 4.43 -1.22 -12.98
CA LEU A 191 3.96 -1.17 -11.59
C LEU A 191 3.37 0.18 -11.21
N LEU A 192 3.86 1.26 -11.82
CA LEU A 192 3.22 2.57 -11.79
C LEU A 192 3.02 3.03 -13.23
N ILE A 193 1.90 3.70 -13.49
CA ILE A 193 1.59 4.29 -14.79
C ILE A 193 1.12 5.72 -14.61
N ASN A 194 1.34 6.53 -15.65
CA ASN A 194 0.78 7.86 -15.81
C ASN A 194 -0.31 7.83 -16.87
N VAL A 195 -1.41 8.54 -16.62
CA VAL A 195 -2.54 8.67 -17.55
C VAL A 195 -2.88 10.15 -17.73
N GLU A 196 -2.79 10.62 -18.96
CA GLU A 196 -3.14 11.99 -19.32
C GLU A 196 -4.67 12.18 -19.29
N LEU A 197 -5.15 13.19 -18.54
CA LEU A 197 -6.59 13.40 -18.33
C LEU A 197 -7.31 13.84 -19.59
N GLU A 198 -6.68 14.60 -20.48
CA GLU A 198 -7.30 15.11 -21.71
C GLU A 198 -7.34 14.04 -22.80
N THR A 199 -6.21 13.40 -23.09
CA THR A 199 -6.08 12.45 -24.20
C THR A 199 -6.42 11.01 -23.79
N GLY A 200 -6.25 10.66 -22.51
CA GLY A 200 -6.28 9.27 -22.05
C GLY A 200 -5.02 8.47 -22.40
N GLU A 201 -3.95 9.13 -22.87
CA GLU A 201 -2.68 8.48 -23.18
C GLU A 201 -2.06 7.91 -21.91
N ILE A 202 -1.52 6.68 -22.01
CA ILE A 202 -0.93 5.97 -20.88
C ILE A 202 0.57 5.78 -21.11
N SER A 203 1.37 6.15 -20.13
CA SER A 203 2.80 5.89 -20.09
C SER A 203 3.18 5.07 -18.87
N ARG A 204 4.13 4.15 -19.06
CA ARG A 204 4.67 3.29 -18.00
C ARG A 204 5.83 4.01 -17.35
N VAL A 205 5.80 4.11 -16.02
CA VAL A 205 6.79 4.94 -15.31
C VAL A 205 7.65 4.14 -14.35
N LYS A 206 7.18 2.99 -13.84
CA LYS A 206 7.96 2.22 -12.87
C LYS A 206 7.82 0.72 -12.95
N GLY A 207 8.94 0.01 -12.83
CA GLY A 207 9.02 -1.44 -12.71
C GLY A 207 9.54 -1.92 -11.36
N TYR A 208 9.90 -3.20 -11.28
CA TYR A 208 10.55 -3.80 -10.11
C TYR A 208 12.02 -3.33 -9.97
N PRO A 209 12.56 -3.29 -8.74
CA PRO A 209 13.98 -3.03 -8.52
C PRO A 209 14.85 -4.20 -9.02
N GLU A 210 16.08 -3.90 -9.42
CA GLU A 210 17.00 -4.86 -10.06
C GLU A 210 17.21 -6.14 -9.24
N LYS A 211 17.25 -6.05 -7.91
CA LYS A 211 17.40 -7.20 -7.00
C LYS A 211 16.31 -8.26 -7.12
N MET A 212 15.13 -7.87 -7.63
CA MET A 212 13.99 -8.75 -7.87
C MET A 212 13.99 -9.38 -9.27
N HIS A 213 14.76 -8.85 -10.21
CA HIS A 213 14.77 -9.28 -11.61
C HIS A 213 15.23 -10.74 -11.75
N GLY A 214 14.63 -11.47 -12.69
CA GLY A 214 15.02 -12.84 -13.02
C GLY A 214 14.71 -13.90 -11.95
N LYS A 215 13.90 -13.57 -10.95
CA LYS A 215 13.45 -14.47 -9.89
C LYS A 215 11.93 -14.48 -9.80
N ALA A 216 11.34 -15.59 -9.38
CA ALA A 216 9.92 -15.64 -9.05
C ALA A 216 9.72 -15.30 -7.56
N TRP A 217 8.78 -14.42 -7.24
CA TRP A 217 8.50 -14.02 -5.85
C TRP A 217 7.11 -14.43 -5.37
N GLY A 218 6.22 -14.87 -6.27
CA GLY A 218 4.84 -15.18 -5.91
C GLY A 218 3.97 -13.94 -5.73
N VAL A 219 2.66 -14.14 -5.58
CA VAL A 219 1.66 -13.06 -5.67
C VAL A 219 1.86 -12.01 -4.57
N LEU A 220 1.99 -12.45 -3.33
CA LEU A 220 1.95 -11.57 -2.15
C LEU A 220 3.24 -10.74 -2.00
N HIS A 221 4.38 -11.29 -2.43
CA HIS A 221 5.66 -10.58 -2.49
C HIS A 221 5.87 -9.79 -3.79
N SER A 222 4.91 -9.81 -4.73
CA SER A 222 4.99 -9.04 -5.98
C SER A 222 4.38 -7.63 -5.89
N TYR A 223 3.79 -7.27 -4.75
CA TYR A 223 3.15 -5.96 -4.61
C TYR A 223 4.13 -4.80 -4.42
N ILE A 224 3.72 -3.64 -4.94
CA ILE A 224 4.29 -2.32 -4.62
C ILE A 224 3.25 -1.53 -3.82
N TYR A 225 3.72 -0.76 -2.86
CA TYR A 225 2.96 0.20 -2.06
C TYR A 225 3.60 1.57 -2.27
N THR A 226 2.77 2.60 -2.42
CA THR A 226 3.27 3.91 -2.80
C THR A 226 2.45 5.01 -2.16
N ASP A 227 3.13 6.04 -1.71
CA ASP A 227 2.52 7.30 -1.29
C ASP A 227 3.25 8.48 -1.94
N TYR A 228 2.62 9.64 -1.94
CA TYR A 228 3.12 10.86 -2.56
C TYR A 228 2.96 12.06 -1.63
N SER A 229 4.08 12.75 -1.38
CA SER A 229 4.08 14.04 -0.68
C SER A 229 3.87 15.18 -1.67
N GLU A 230 2.81 15.96 -1.48
CA GLU A 230 2.64 17.21 -2.24
C GLU A 230 3.68 18.25 -1.85
N ARG A 231 4.04 18.32 -0.57
CA ARG A 231 5.00 19.32 -0.07
C ARG A 231 6.41 19.08 -0.59
N LYS A 232 6.82 17.81 -0.71
CA LYS A 232 8.16 17.44 -1.15
C LYS A 232 8.25 17.14 -2.64
N GLU A 233 7.12 16.98 -3.33
CA GLU A 233 7.06 16.52 -4.73
C GLU A 233 7.81 15.19 -4.90
N GLN A 234 7.49 14.25 -4.00
CA GLN A 234 8.22 13.00 -3.82
C GLN A 234 7.29 11.80 -3.70
N TYR A 235 7.64 10.73 -4.42
CA TYR A 235 7.07 9.40 -4.24
C TYR A 235 7.91 8.58 -3.26
N PHE A 236 7.22 7.82 -2.41
CA PHE A 236 7.81 6.83 -1.52
C PHE A 236 7.34 5.45 -1.97
N LEU A 237 8.28 4.56 -2.31
CA LEU A 237 7.97 3.25 -2.89
C LEU A 237 8.46 2.14 -1.94
N SER A 238 7.53 1.28 -1.52
CA SER A 238 7.79 0.09 -0.71
C SER A 238 7.41 -1.14 -1.52
N TYR A 239 8.40 -1.97 -1.86
CA TYR A 239 8.13 -3.25 -2.53
C TYR A 239 8.04 -4.37 -1.48
N ALA A 240 7.06 -5.25 -1.63
CA ALA A 240 6.70 -6.24 -0.61
C ALA A 240 7.85 -7.21 -0.23
N ALA A 241 8.77 -7.45 -1.16
CA ALA A 241 9.93 -8.34 -0.98
C ALA A 241 11.26 -7.60 -0.86
N ASP A 242 11.24 -6.29 -0.60
CA ASP A 242 12.43 -5.44 -0.61
C ASP A 242 12.56 -4.67 0.70
N GLU A 243 13.65 -4.90 1.42
CA GLU A 243 13.97 -4.21 2.67
C GLU A 243 14.38 -2.73 2.51
N GLU A 244 14.57 -2.25 1.29
CA GLU A 244 14.78 -0.84 1.00
C GLU A 244 13.47 -0.11 0.76
N LEU A 245 13.45 1.17 1.12
CA LEU A 245 12.45 2.13 0.69
C LEU A 245 13.11 3.07 -0.32
N TYR A 246 12.41 3.34 -1.41
CA TYR A 246 12.90 4.21 -2.48
C TYR A 246 12.16 5.53 -2.47
N VAL A 247 12.90 6.63 -2.65
CA VAL A 247 12.36 7.99 -2.75
C VAL A 247 12.66 8.54 -4.12
N GLU A 248 11.63 9.02 -4.82
CA GLU A 248 11.74 9.47 -6.21
C GLU A 248 11.05 10.80 -6.43
N ASN A 249 11.52 11.59 -7.39
CA ASN A 249 10.88 12.84 -7.78
C ASN A 249 9.68 12.60 -8.72
N ASP A 250 9.03 13.68 -9.16
CA ASP A 250 7.92 13.66 -10.12
C ASP A 250 8.24 13.05 -11.50
N LYS A 251 9.53 12.90 -11.82
CA LYS A 251 10.01 12.23 -13.04
C LYS A 251 10.36 10.76 -12.80
N PHE A 252 10.09 10.23 -11.61
CA PHE A 252 10.47 8.89 -11.16
C PHE A 252 11.99 8.64 -11.20
N GLU A 253 12.78 9.72 -11.08
CA GLU A 253 14.22 9.65 -10.88
C GLU A 253 14.48 9.43 -9.38
N ARG A 254 15.35 8.46 -9.08
CA ARG A 254 15.68 8.11 -7.69
C ARG A 254 16.46 9.23 -7.02
N ILE A 255 15.90 9.79 -5.95
CA ILE A 255 16.53 10.75 -5.06
C ILE A 255 17.33 10.03 -3.98
N ALA A 256 16.73 9.00 -3.38
CA ALA A 256 17.35 8.22 -2.31
C ALA A 256 16.85 6.77 -2.31
N SER A 257 17.65 5.88 -1.73
CA SER A 257 17.21 4.58 -1.24
C SER A 257 17.87 4.32 0.12
N PHE A 258 17.13 3.75 1.05
CA PHE A 258 17.63 3.51 2.41
C PHE A 258 17.04 2.24 2.99
N SER A 259 17.78 1.63 3.92
CA SER A 259 17.33 0.41 4.59
C SER A 259 16.19 0.74 5.56
N ALA A 260 15.02 0.18 5.29
CA ALA A 260 13.79 0.43 6.05
C ALA A 260 13.22 -0.90 6.54
N LYS A 261 13.98 -1.57 7.41
CA LYS A 261 13.71 -2.93 7.90
C LYS A 261 13.56 -3.02 9.42
N PRO A 262 12.75 -3.98 9.91
CA PRO A 262 12.65 -4.28 11.33
C PRO A 262 13.98 -4.69 11.95
N GLU A 263 14.14 -4.55 13.26
CA GLU A 263 15.37 -4.94 13.96
C GLU A 263 15.71 -6.43 13.80
N LYS A 264 14.70 -7.30 13.81
CA LYS A 264 14.84 -8.77 13.68
C LYS A 264 14.64 -9.27 12.25
N PHE A 265 14.82 -8.40 11.27
CA PHE A 265 14.62 -8.74 9.86
C PHE A 265 15.51 -9.89 9.39
N LYS A 266 14.93 -10.77 8.57
CA LYS A 266 15.64 -11.80 7.81
C LYS A 266 15.39 -11.57 6.33
N GLU A 267 16.42 -11.80 5.52
CA GLU A 267 16.35 -11.66 4.07
C GLU A 267 15.15 -12.44 3.48
N ILE A 268 14.38 -11.76 2.64
CA ILE A 268 13.27 -12.35 1.89
C ILE A 268 13.85 -13.02 0.63
N LYS A 269 13.45 -14.27 0.41
CA LYS A 269 13.89 -15.14 -0.67
C LYS A 269 12.78 -15.32 -1.69
N ALA A 270 13.20 -15.33 -2.94
CA ALA A 270 12.40 -15.80 -4.06
C ALA A 270 11.81 -17.20 -3.78
N ILE A 271 10.65 -17.49 -4.36
CA ILE A 271 10.00 -18.79 -4.19
C ILE A 271 10.89 -19.89 -4.78
N PRO A 272 11.00 -21.06 -4.11
CA PRO A 272 11.77 -22.17 -4.65
C PRO A 272 11.04 -22.80 -5.84
N VAL A 273 11.78 -23.48 -6.71
CA VAL A 273 11.21 -24.09 -7.94
C VAL A 273 10.08 -25.07 -7.64
N ASN A 274 10.15 -25.81 -6.53
CA ASN A 274 9.11 -26.74 -6.11
C ASN A 274 7.85 -26.07 -5.54
N ALA A 275 7.87 -24.76 -5.26
CA ALA A 275 6.68 -23.97 -4.92
C ALA A 275 5.92 -23.48 -6.16
N VAL A 276 6.57 -23.51 -7.34
CA VAL A 276 5.94 -23.10 -8.60
C VAL A 276 4.86 -24.14 -8.95
N PHE A 277 3.60 -23.70 -8.96
CA PHE A 277 2.40 -24.55 -9.11
C PHE A 277 2.12 -25.52 -7.95
N ASN A 278 2.67 -25.26 -6.77
CA ASN A 278 2.37 -26.00 -5.55
C ASN A 278 1.96 -25.03 -4.44
N ASP A 279 0.65 -24.80 -4.33
CA ASP A 279 0.09 -23.80 -3.41
C ASP A 279 0.47 -24.07 -1.95
N PRO A 280 0.40 -25.31 -1.42
CA PRO A 280 0.90 -25.61 -0.07
C PRO A 280 2.35 -25.21 0.20
N VAL A 281 3.24 -25.54 -0.72
CA VAL A 281 4.68 -25.21 -0.58
C VAL A 281 4.89 -23.70 -0.72
N TYR A 282 4.16 -23.03 -1.62
CA TYR A 282 4.19 -21.58 -1.77
C TYR A 282 3.70 -20.86 -0.50
N MET A 283 2.56 -21.28 0.06
CA MET A 283 1.99 -20.68 1.25
C MET A 283 2.91 -20.86 2.46
N THR A 284 3.48 -22.05 2.65
CA THR A 284 4.49 -22.29 3.69
C THR A 284 5.69 -21.35 3.52
N HIS A 285 6.27 -21.28 2.32
CA HIS A 285 7.40 -20.38 2.02
C HIS A 285 7.06 -18.91 2.25
N TYR A 286 5.87 -18.47 1.88
CA TYR A 286 5.39 -17.11 2.12
C TYR A 286 5.23 -16.82 3.61
N ASN A 287 4.67 -17.76 4.37
CA ASN A 287 4.36 -17.66 5.80
C ASN A 287 5.59 -17.62 6.70
N GLU A 288 6.72 -18.13 6.24
CA GLU A 288 8.01 -18.08 6.95
C GLU A 288 8.77 -16.75 6.78
N GLN A 289 8.23 -15.79 6.01
CA GLN A 289 8.97 -14.60 5.59
C GLN A 289 8.26 -13.30 5.93
N PHE A 290 9.04 -12.23 6.08
CA PHE A 290 8.51 -10.88 6.19
C PHE A 290 7.82 -10.46 4.89
N VAL A 291 6.86 -9.55 5.01
CA VAL A 291 6.21 -8.89 3.87
C VAL A 291 6.18 -7.40 4.19
N PHE A 292 6.74 -6.57 3.33
CA PHE A 292 6.60 -5.12 3.47
C PHE A 292 5.26 -4.66 2.89
N GLY A 293 4.61 -3.77 3.62
CA GLY A 293 3.29 -3.24 3.31
C GLY A 293 3.34 -1.76 2.97
N SER A 294 2.30 -1.05 3.39
CA SER A 294 2.11 0.37 3.15
C SER A 294 3.32 1.21 3.55
N VAL A 295 3.51 2.26 2.77
CA VAL A 295 4.36 3.40 3.09
C VAL A 295 3.45 4.62 3.11
N LEU A 296 3.59 5.46 4.13
CA LEU A 296 2.81 6.69 4.26
C LEU A 296 3.75 7.83 4.61
N TYR A 297 3.58 8.96 3.97
CA TYR A 297 4.28 10.17 4.31
C TYR A 297 3.37 11.09 5.11
N ASP A 298 3.93 11.65 6.17
CA ASP A 298 3.24 12.46 7.14
C ASP A 298 3.61 13.92 6.96
N GLU A 299 2.72 14.62 6.25
CA GLU A 299 2.85 16.05 5.98
C GLU A 299 2.86 16.90 7.25
N HIS A 300 2.27 16.43 8.36
CA HIS A 300 2.15 17.22 9.58
C HIS A 300 3.43 17.18 10.43
N ARG A 301 4.15 16.05 10.41
CA ARG A 301 5.33 15.83 11.27
C ARG A 301 6.62 15.58 10.50
N ASP A 302 6.57 15.57 9.17
CA ASP A 302 7.73 15.32 8.30
C ASP A 302 8.36 13.94 8.53
N LEU A 303 7.50 12.92 8.67
CA LEU A 303 7.90 11.53 8.93
C LEU A 303 7.49 10.62 7.78
N ILE A 304 8.23 9.52 7.62
CA ILE A 304 7.86 8.42 6.74
C ILE A 304 7.49 7.23 7.62
N TYR A 305 6.28 6.71 7.48
CA TYR A 305 5.85 5.47 8.09
C TYR A 305 5.98 4.33 7.10
N ARG A 306 6.50 3.18 7.55
CA ARG A 306 6.52 1.94 6.76
C ARG A 306 5.99 0.79 7.60
N ILE A 307 5.10 0.01 7.00
CA ILE A 307 4.49 -1.18 7.60
C ILE A 307 5.24 -2.43 7.12
N ALA A 308 5.44 -3.39 8.01
CA ALA A 308 5.87 -4.73 7.70
C ALA A 308 5.03 -5.76 8.47
N LEU A 309 4.80 -6.93 7.87
CA LEU A 309 4.14 -8.05 8.52
C LEU A 309 5.17 -9.12 8.86
N GLU A 310 5.14 -9.61 10.10
CA GLU A 310 6.02 -10.68 10.55
C GLU A 310 5.70 -12.02 9.84
N PRO A 311 6.67 -12.95 9.79
CA PRO A 311 6.37 -14.35 9.54
C PRO A 311 5.30 -14.89 10.49
N ASN A 312 4.34 -15.66 9.97
CA ASN A 312 3.42 -16.46 10.78
C ASN A 312 3.44 -17.91 10.27
N PRO A 313 4.36 -18.76 10.75
CA PRO A 313 4.43 -20.16 10.34
C PRO A 313 3.19 -20.98 10.76
N ASN A 314 2.37 -20.47 11.68
CA ASN A 314 1.17 -21.16 12.16
C ASN A 314 -0.06 -20.95 11.25
N TYR A 315 0.00 -20.04 10.27
CA TYR A 315 -1.09 -19.78 9.33
C TYR A 315 -1.51 -21.03 8.54
N GLY A 316 -0.60 -21.99 8.38
CA GLY A 316 -0.81 -23.21 7.61
C GLY A 316 -0.40 -23.09 6.14
N ASP A 317 -0.82 -24.06 5.34
CA ASP A 317 -0.43 -24.25 3.94
C ASP A 317 -1.54 -23.91 2.93
N THR A 318 -2.73 -23.51 3.40
CA THR A 318 -3.83 -23.09 2.54
C THR A 318 -4.00 -21.58 2.54
N TYR A 319 -4.36 -21.01 1.38
CA TYR A 319 -4.69 -19.58 1.30
C TYR A 319 -6.12 -19.34 1.76
N THR A 320 -6.29 -18.53 2.79
CA THR A 320 -7.59 -18.06 3.26
C THR A 320 -7.75 -16.58 2.90
N LYS A 321 -8.86 -16.23 2.24
CA LYS A 321 -9.11 -14.85 1.81
C LYS A 321 -9.45 -13.90 2.96
N ASP A 322 -9.93 -14.44 4.08
CA ASP A 322 -10.28 -13.66 5.28
C ASP A 322 -9.01 -13.05 5.93
N PRO A 323 -8.88 -11.71 5.98
CA PRO A 323 -7.72 -11.07 6.61
C PRO A 323 -7.67 -11.24 8.13
N LEU A 324 -8.75 -11.73 8.76
CA LEU A 324 -8.82 -12.01 10.20
C LEU A 324 -8.39 -13.44 10.54
N HIS A 325 -8.17 -14.30 9.55
CA HIS A 325 -7.71 -15.66 9.77
C HIS A 325 -6.19 -15.69 10.00
N GLU A 326 -5.77 -16.10 11.21
CA GLU A 326 -4.36 -16.22 11.60
C GLU A 326 -3.50 -14.98 11.22
N PRO A 327 -3.95 -13.76 11.57
CA PRO A 327 -3.32 -12.53 11.09
C PRO A 327 -1.88 -12.44 11.58
N ARG A 328 -1.01 -11.88 10.73
CA ARG A 328 0.39 -11.63 11.08
C ARG A 328 0.50 -10.43 12.00
N ASN A 329 1.40 -10.49 12.97
CA ASN A 329 1.79 -9.30 13.72
C ASN A 329 2.33 -8.23 12.77
N MET A 330 2.04 -6.98 13.11
CA MET A 330 2.43 -5.83 12.30
C MET A 330 3.57 -5.09 13.00
N ILE A 331 4.55 -4.65 12.21
CA ILE A 331 5.63 -3.78 12.64
C ILE A 331 5.47 -2.45 11.92
N VAL A 332 5.47 -1.37 12.70
CA VAL A 332 5.38 0.00 12.20
C VAL A 332 6.69 0.70 12.47
N MET A 333 7.33 1.21 11.44
CA MET A 333 8.60 1.93 11.52
C MET A 333 8.38 3.39 11.14
N ALA A 334 8.99 4.31 11.87
CA ALA A 334 9.04 5.74 11.53
C ALA A 334 10.47 6.16 11.17
N PHE A 335 10.58 6.93 10.09
CA PHE A 335 11.83 7.51 9.62
C PHE A 335 11.71 9.02 9.57
N ASP A 336 12.78 9.73 9.92
CA ASP A 336 12.83 11.18 9.80
C ASP A 336 13.14 11.64 8.37
N SER A 337 13.29 12.96 8.19
CA SER A 337 13.60 13.56 6.90
C SER A 337 15.02 13.30 6.39
N ASN A 338 15.92 12.77 7.23
CA ASN A 338 17.23 12.26 6.82
C ASN A 338 17.20 10.76 6.52
N TYR A 339 16.01 10.15 6.54
CA TYR A 339 15.78 8.73 6.32
C TYR A 339 16.37 7.83 7.42
N GLU A 340 16.61 8.37 8.61
CA GLU A 340 17.04 7.58 9.76
C GLU A 340 15.82 7.01 10.49
N LYS A 341 15.87 5.72 10.86
CA LYS A 341 14.79 5.10 11.65
C LYS A 341 14.83 5.66 13.07
N ILE A 342 13.78 6.38 13.46
CA ILE A 342 13.69 7.05 14.76
C ILE A 342 12.78 6.34 15.76
N ALA A 343 11.87 5.47 15.29
CA ALA A 343 10.99 4.67 16.12
C ALA A 343 10.56 3.38 15.41
N GLU A 344 10.27 2.35 16.19
CA GLU A 344 9.66 1.08 15.75
C GLU A 344 8.68 0.62 16.84
N MET A 345 7.50 0.16 16.43
CA MET A 345 6.57 -0.53 17.33
C MET A 345 6.09 -1.83 16.70
N ARG A 346 5.75 -2.78 17.55
CA ARG A 346 5.18 -4.06 17.17
C ARG A 346 3.75 -4.14 17.71
N LEU A 347 2.80 -4.31 16.80
CA LEU A 347 1.39 -4.51 17.09
C LEU A 347 1.10 -6.01 17.04
N GLU A 348 0.91 -6.58 18.22
CA GLU A 348 0.52 -7.98 18.36
C GLU A 348 -0.96 -8.15 18.02
N GLN A 349 -1.27 -9.22 17.29
CA GLN A 349 -2.65 -9.65 17.07
C GLN A 349 -3.15 -10.40 18.30
N SER A 350 -4.44 -10.27 18.61
CA SER A 350 -5.04 -10.87 19.79
C SER A 350 -6.38 -11.53 19.48
N GLU A 351 -6.87 -12.36 20.41
CA GLU A 351 -8.20 -12.96 20.31
C GLU A 351 -9.33 -11.92 20.36
N ASP A 352 -9.07 -10.74 20.95
CA ASP A 352 -10.04 -9.65 21.07
C ASP A 352 -10.04 -8.73 19.84
N GLY A 353 -8.98 -8.72 19.05
CA GLY A 353 -8.92 -7.85 17.88
C GLY A 353 -7.63 -7.89 17.08
N VAL A 354 -7.76 -7.36 15.86
CA VAL A 354 -6.79 -7.50 14.77
C VAL A 354 -6.46 -6.15 14.13
N TYR A 355 -5.17 -5.82 14.05
CA TYR A 355 -4.66 -4.70 13.27
C TYR A 355 -4.53 -5.07 11.80
N LEU A 356 -5.03 -4.20 10.92
CA LEU A 356 -4.94 -4.38 9.47
C LEU A 356 -4.10 -3.26 8.85
N ASP A 357 -3.31 -3.59 7.81
CA ASP A 357 -2.54 -2.61 7.04
C ASP A 357 -3.49 -1.79 6.15
N ARG A 358 -4.22 -0.89 6.82
CA ARG A 358 -5.28 -0.01 6.32
C ARG A 358 -5.11 1.33 7.00
N CYS A 359 -3.97 1.93 6.71
CA CYS A 359 -3.46 3.06 7.44
C CYS A 359 -3.80 4.36 6.72
N PHE A 360 -3.94 5.44 7.47
CA PHE A 360 -3.94 6.79 6.93
C PHE A 360 -3.31 7.77 7.91
N VAL A 361 -2.86 8.91 7.39
CA VAL A 361 -2.28 9.98 8.19
C VAL A 361 -3.22 11.18 8.18
N ASN A 362 -3.40 11.79 9.35
CA ASN A 362 -4.08 13.08 9.50
C ASN A 362 -3.36 13.93 10.56
N GLU A 363 -3.96 15.07 10.93
CA GLU A 363 -3.39 16.00 11.91
C GLU A 363 -3.12 15.37 13.28
N LYS A 364 -3.89 14.34 13.67
CA LYS A 364 -3.74 13.69 14.98
C LYS A 364 -2.61 12.68 15.00
N GLY A 365 -2.32 11.97 13.91
CA GLY A 365 -1.33 10.91 13.96
C GLY A 365 -1.33 9.97 12.76
N LEU A 366 -0.66 8.84 12.93
CA LEU A 366 -0.83 7.66 12.09
C LEU A 366 -2.02 6.86 12.62
N ASN A 367 -3.05 6.70 11.80
CA ASN A 367 -4.26 5.96 12.13
C ASN A 367 -4.17 4.56 11.52
N ILE A 368 -4.30 3.53 12.35
CA ILE A 368 -4.20 2.13 11.94
C ILE A 368 -5.53 1.46 12.26
N THR A 369 -6.13 0.81 11.26
CA THR A 369 -7.37 0.03 11.46
C THR A 369 -7.17 -1.06 12.51
N TYR A 370 -8.12 -1.14 13.43
CA TYR A 370 -8.28 -2.20 14.40
C TYR A 370 -9.70 -2.76 14.31
N VAL A 371 -9.80 -4.06 14.08
CA VAL A 371 -11.06 -4.80 14.03
C VAL A 371 -11.29 -5.47 15.37
N ASP A 372 -12.37 -5.11 16.04
CA ASP A 372 -12.82 -5.77 17.27
C ASP A 372 -13.56 -7.06 16.91
N LEU A 373 -13.00 -8.21 17.28
CA LEU A 373 -13.57 -9.51 16.94
C LEU A 373 -14.84 -9.83 17.76
N ASN A 374 -15.08 -9.08 18.84
CA ASN A 374 -16.28 -9.20 19.66
C ASN A 374 -17.41 -8.27 19.21
N ASN A 375 -17.16 -7.37 18.25
CA ASN A 375 -18.15 -6.41 17.77
C ASN A 375 -17.94 -6.02 16.29
N GLU A 376 -18.56 -6.77 15.39
CA GLU A 376 -18.47 -6.55 13.94
C GLU A 376 -19.17 -5.25 13.45
N ASP A 377 -20.06 -4.68 14.26
CA ASP A 377 -20.77 -3.43 13.94
C ASP A 377 -19.88 -2.18 14.20
N LYS A 378 -18.62 -2.37 14.59
CA LYS A 378 -17.68 -1.26 14.85
C LYS A 378 -16.37 -1.45 14.12
N LEU A 379 -15.88 -0.34 13.55
CA LEU A 379 -14.54 -0.23 13.02
C LEU A 379 -13.76 0.80 13.80
N TYR A 380 -12.60 0.41 14.34
CA TYR A 380 -11.75 1.30 15.10
C TYR A 380 -10.54 1.74 14.28
N PHE A 381 -10.06 2.94 14.55
CA PHE A 381 -8.72 3.37 14.13
C PHE A 381 -7.96 3.85 15.34
N LYS A 382 -6.88 3.14 15.66
CA LYS A 382 -5.98 3.52 16.74
C LYS A 382 -4.96 4.51 16.20
N THR A 383 -4.88 5.67 16.83
CA THR A 383 -4.03 6.78 16.39
C THR A 383 -2.74 6.80 17.20
N PHE A 384 -1.61 6.77 16.51
CA PHE A 384 -0.28 6.77 17.10
C PHE A 384 0.51 8.03 16.74
N LEU A 385 1.27 8.53 17.70
CA LEU A 385 2.26 9.59 17.52
C LEU A 385 3.66 9.11 17.91
N VAL A 386 4.68 9.69 17.28
CA VAL A 386 6.09 9.42 17.60
C VAL A 386 6.59 10.54 18.51
N GLU A 387 6.92 10.20 19.76
CA GLU A 387 7.38 11.13 20.80
C GLU A 387 8.83 10.88 21.23
#